data_AF-A0A645E8S0-F1
#
_entry.id   AF-A0A645E8S0-F1
#
_cell.length_a   1.000
_cell.length_b   1.000
_cell.length_c   1.000
_cell.angle_alpha   90.00
_cell.angle_beta   90.00
_cell.angle_gamma   90.00
#
_symmetry.space_group_name_H-M   'P 1'
#
loop_
_entity.id
_entity.type
_entity.pdbx_description
1 polymer ?
#
loop_
_entity_poly.entity_id
_entity_poly.type
_entity_poly.pdbx_seq_one_letter_code
_entity_poly.pdbx_strand_id
1 'polypeptide(L)' 'MANAGPDTNGSQFFIVWADSPLPPDYTIFGTIDDDSLQVITTIASRGVSQDASPNPIAEAKITRASFG' A
#
# COMPACT_ATOMS: atom_id res chain seq x y z
N MET A 1 -4.85 -4.98 5.95
CA MET A 1 -3.76 -4.86 6.94
C MET A 1 -2.67 -5.82 6.54
N ALA A 2 -1.40 -5.42 6.55
CA ALA A 2 -0.31 -6.37 6.36
C ALA A 2 -0.18 -7.25 7.61
N ASN A 3 0.16 -8.53 7.42
CA ASN A 3 0.29 -9.50 8.50
C ASN A 3 1.34 -10.57 8.14
N ALA A 4 1.72 -11.38 9.11
CA ALA A 4 2.58 -12.56 8.97
C ALA A 4 1.79 -13.87 9.26
N GLY A 5 0.49 -13.86 8.97
CA GLY A 5 -0.47 -14.93 9.31
C GLY A 5 -1.67 -14.45 10.13
N PRO A 6 -2.65 -15.33 10.42
CA PRO A 6 -3.83 -14.99 11.19
C PRO A 6 -3.50 -14.31 12.52
N ASP A 7 -4.26 -13.27 12.88
CA ASP A 7 -4.14 -12.53 14.14
C ASP A 7 -2.78 -11.86 14.41
N THR A 8 -2.00 -11.59 13.36
CA THR A 8 -0.69 -10.89 13.46
C THR A 8 -0.72 -9.46 12.91
N ASN A 9 -1.90 -8.83 12.88
CA ASN A 9 -2.02 -7.43 12.46
C ASN A 9 -1.24 -6.49 13.42
N GLY A 10 -0.43 -5.60 12.84
CA GLY A 10 0.30 -4.55 13.56
C GLY A 10 -0.04 -3.15 13.02
N SER A 11 0.97 -2.34 12.75
CA SER A 11 0.80 -1.00 12.16
C SER A 11 0.91 -0.98 10.63
N GLN A 12 1.51 -2.01 10.03
CA GLN A 12 1.74 -2.04 8.59
C GLN A 12 0.43 -2.27 7.83
N PHE A 13 0.23 -1.48 6.78
CA PHE A 13 -0.89 -1.62 5.85
C PHE A 13 -0.39 -1.45 4.41
N PHE A 14 -1.23 -1.83 3.46
CA PHE A 14 -0.99 -1.66 2.03
C PHE A 14 -2.28 -1.22 1.36
N ILE A 15 -2.16 -0.63 0.17
CA ILE A 15 -3.30 -0.18 -0.64
C ILE A 15 -3.28 -0.98 -1.93
N VAL A 16 -4.41 -1.62 -2.23
CA VAL A 16 -4.65 -2.30 -3.51
C VAL A 16 -5.18 -1.26 -4.48
N TRP A 17 -4.39 -0.86 -5.48
CA TRP A 17 -4.72 0.22 -6.42
C TRP A 17 -5.09 -0.28 -7.82
N ALA A 18 -4.92 -1.58 -8.07
CA ALA A 18 -5.34 -2.27 -9.27
C ALA A 18 -5.76 -3.71 -8.89
N ASP A 19 -6.54 -4.35 -9.74
CA ASP A 19 -7.01 -5.73 -9.53
C ASP A 19 -5.83 -6.65 -9.18
N SER A 20 -5.90 -7.23 -7.98
CA SER A 20 -4.81 -8.01 -7.40
C SER A 20 -5.36 -9.34 -6.88
N PRO A 21 -4.78 -10.48 -7.27
CA PRO A 21 -5.21 -11.80 -6.79
C PRO A 21 -4.66 -12.03 -5.37
N LEU A 22 -5.32 -11.43 -4.38
CA LEU A 22 -4.98 -11.64 -2.97
C LEU A 22 -5.90 -12.72 -2.35
N PRO A 23 -5.35 -13.64 -1.56
CA PRO A 23 -6.17 -14.53 -0.75
C PRO A 23 -6.96 -13.73 0.31
N PRO A 24 -8.06 -14.26 0.86
CA PRO A 24 -8.89 -13.60 1.86
C PRO A 24 -8.25 -13.55 3.26
N ASP A 25 -6.93 -13.43 3.33
CA ASP A 25 -6.13 -13.49 4.57
C ASP A 25 -5.86 -12.10 5.18
N TYR A 26 -6.36 -11.04 4.54
CA TYR A 26 -6.07 -9.66 4.91
C TYR A 26 -7.33 -8.89 5.32
N THR A 27 -7.28 -8.26 6.50
CA THR A 27 -8.38 -7.41 6.98
C THR A 27 -8.48 -6.13 6.15
N ILE A 28 -9.62 -5.91 5.50
CA ILE A 28 -9.97 -4.67 4.80
C ILE A 28 -10.59 -3.69 5.82
N PHE A 29 -10.11 -2.45 5.87
CA PHE A 29 -10.56 -1.45 6.84
C PHE A 29 -10.86 -0.06 6.25
N GLY A 30 -10.78 0.08 4.92
CA GLY A 30 -11.02 1.35 4.25
C GLY A 30 -10.95 1.24 2.74
N THR A 31 -11.37 2.32 2.07
CA THR A 31 -11.25 2.54 0.63
C THR A 31 -10.63 3.91 0.39
N ILE A 32 -10.19 4.15 -0.84
CA ILE A 32 -9.68 5.43 -1.32
C ILE A 32 -10.66 6.02 -2.34
N ASP A 33 -10.67 7.33 -2.47
CA ASP A 33 -11.38 8.02 -3.56
C ASP A 33 -10.54 8.10 -4.83
N ASP A 34 -11.17 8.56 -5.92
CA ASP A 34 -10.56 8.64 -7.25
C ASP A 34 -9.37 9.61 -7.29
N ASP A 35 -9.46 10.74 -6.57
CA ASP A 35 -8.38 11.71 -6.46
C ASP A 35 -7.14 11.10 -5.78
N SER A 36 -7.35 10.33 -4.71
CA SER A 36 -6.28 9.61 -4.01
C SER A 36 -5.70 8.48 -4.86
N LEU A 37 -6.52 7.81 -5.67
CA LEU A 37 -6.06 6.79 -6.61
C LEU A 37 -5.08 7.39 -7.64
N GLN A 38 -5.31 8.62 -8.10
CA GLN A 38 -4.38 9.31 -9.00
C GLN A 38 -3.01 9.56 -8.33
N VAL A 39 -2.99 9.92 -7.05
CA VAL A 39 -1.74 10.10 -6.30
C VAL A 39 -0.97 8.78 -6.18
N ILE A 40 -1.66 7.70 -5.84
CA ILE A 40 -1.05 6.38 -5.66
C ILE A 40 -0.49 5.84 -6.98
N THR A 41 -1.25 5.95 -8.07
CA THR A 41 -0.80 5.51 -9.40
C THR A 41 0.40 6.32 -9.90
N THR A 42 0.47 7.63 -9.59
CA THR A 42 1.64 8.48 -9.87
C THR A 42 2.89 8.06 -9.09
N ILE A 43 2.73 7.58 -7.85
CA ILE A 43 3.85 7.03 -7.07
C ILE A 43 4.28 5.69 -7.66
N ALA A 44 3.32 4.79 -7.94
CA ALA A 44 3.59 3.46 -8.48
C ALA A 44 4.30 3.51 -9.84
N SER A 45 3.97 4.48 -10.70
CA SER A 45 4.59 4.64 -12.03
C SER A 45 6.07 5.00 -11.98
N ARG A 46 6.60 5.45 -10.83
CA ARG A 46 8.03 5.71 -10.65
C ARG A 46 8.84 4.41 -10.61
N GLY A 47 8.23 3.29 -10.24
CA GLY A 47 8.87 1.98 -10.23
C GLY A 47 9.70 1.66 -8.99
N VAL A 48 10.27 0.46 -9.00
CA VAL A 48 11.09 -0.13 -7.93
C VAL A 48 12.43 -0.62 -8.50
N SER A 49 13.42 -0.84 -7.64
CA SER A 49 14.69 -1.46 -8.02
C SER A 49 14.45 -2.86 -8.61
N GLN A 50 15.35 -3.30 -9.48
CA GLN A 50 15.27 -4.60 -10.15
C GLN A 50 16.04 -5.71 -9.41
N ASP A 51 16.28 -5.54 -8.11
CA ASP A 51 16.96 -6.50 -7.27
C ASP A 51 15.96 -7.47 -6.60
N ALA A 52 16.50 -8.49 -5.91
CA ALA A 52 15.68 -9.53 -5.26
C ALA A 52 14.79 -9.01 -4.12
N SER A 53 15.01 -7.77 -3.67
CA SER A 53 14.24 -7.11 -2.62
C SER A 53 13.91 -5.70 -3.10
N PRO A 54 12.93 -5.56 -4.00
CA PRO A 54 12.65 -4.31 -4.69
C PRO A 54 12.31 -3.20 -3.69
N ASN A 55 13.01 -2.08 -3.80
CA ASN A 55 12.77 -0.85 -3.05
C ASN A 55 12.29 0.26 -4.01
N PRO A 56 11.47 1.22 -3.55
CA PRO A 56 11.11 2.37 -4.37
C PRO A 56 12.36 3.11 -4.91
N ILE A 57 12.39 3.44 -6.20
CA ILE A 57 13.51 4.22 -6.78
C ILE A 57 13.37 5.73 -6.55
N ALA A 58 12.24 6.15 -6.01
CA ALA A 58 11.95 7.51 -5.60
C ALA A 58 11.24 7.49 -4.24
N GLU A 59 11.51 8.50 -3.41
CA GLU A 59 10.89 8.58 -2.08
C GLU A 59 9.36 8.72 -2.18
N ALA A 60 8.67 7.91 -1.37
CA ALA A 60 7.24 8.01 -1.09
C ALA A 60 7.07 7.90 0.44
N LYS A 61 6.81 9.03 1.09
CA LYS A 61 6.80 9.13 2.56
C LYS A 61 5.52 9.79 3.06
N ILE A 62 4.87 9.12 4.00
CA ILE A 62 3.80 9.72 4.80
C ILE A 62 4.46 10.63 5.84
N THR A 63 4.25 11.94 5.72
CA THR A 63 4.82 12.93 6.65
C THR A 63 3.92 13.21 7.85
N ARG A 64 2.61 13.08 7.65
CA ARG A 64 1.58 13.28 8.67
C ARG A 64 0.32 12.49 8.29
N ALA A 65 -0.37 11.97 9.30
CA ALA A 65 -1.76 11.59 9.20
C ALA A 65 -2.58 12.54 10.08
N SER A 66 -3.74 12.98 9.60
CA SER A 66 -4.68 13.79 10.37
C SER A 66 -6.04 13.12 10.32
N PHE A 67 -6.69 13.12 11.48
CA PHE A 67 -8.08 12.75 11.65
C PHE A 67 -8.82 14.03 12.05
N GLY A 68 -10.11 14.12 11.72
CA GLY A 68 -10.92 15.34 11.82
C GLY A 68 -10.66 16.22 13.04
#